data_AF-A0A352WUY5-F1
#
_entry.id   AF-A0A352WUY5-F1
#
_cell.length_a   1.000
_cell.length_b   1.000
_cell.length_c   1.000
_cell.angle_alpha   90.00
_cell.angle_beta   90.00
_cell.angle_gamma   90.00
#
_symmetry.space_group_name_H-M   'P 1'
#
loop_
_entity.id
_entity.type
_entity.pdbx_description
1 polymer ?
#
loop_
_entity_poly.entity_id
_entity_poly.type
_entity_poly.pdbx_seq_one_letter_code
_entity_poly.pdbx_strand_id
1 'polypeptide(L)'
;MNSVANLIPYLPPSLSALITSLSTALKQSLCEVRLRRDLPLSFSTYGETFFLSSSGKRCRVNEAMRSTQYDMEFLLGNLCEGSVYRHMSTMREGYLITKEGIRAGICGEGIYKEGILSAMGDCYSVNLRLPHDIPGIADSLLGFFSQ
;
A
#
# COMPACT_ATOMS: atom_id res chain seq x y z
N MET A 1 3.69 -7.81 15.15
CA MET A 1 2.25 -7.38 15.13
C MET A 1 1.65 -7.75 13.77
N ASN A 2 0.33 -7.84 13.59
CA ASN A 2 -0.24 -8.17 12.28
C ASN A 2 -0.26 -6.92 11.38
N SER A 3 0.79 -6.70 10.59
CA SER A 3 0.95 -5.54 9.70
C SER A 3 -0.22 -5.34 8.74
N VAL A 4 -0.95 -6.41 8.41
CA VAL A 4 -2.16 -6.35 7.57
C VAL A 4 -3.33 -5.68 8.29
N ALA A 5 -3.48 -5.87 9.60
CA ALA A 5 -4.55 -5.21 10.36
C ALA A 5 -4.39 -3.69 10.37
N ASN A 6 -3.14 -3.22 10.41
CA ASN A 6 -2.78 -1.81 10.36
C ASN A 6 -3.04 -1.17 8.99
N LEU A 7 -3.22 -1.97 7.94
CA LEU A 7 -3.54 -1.49 6.59
C LEU A 7 -5.02 -1.13 6.44
N ILE A 8 -5.92 -1.83 7.15
CA ILE A 8 -7.38 -1.74 6.99
C ILE A 8 -7.92 -0.30 7.09
N PRO A 9 -7.47 0.55 8.04
CA PRO A 9 -7.99 1.93 8.16
C PRO A 9 -7.75 2.80 6.93
N TYR A 10 -6.75 2.47 6.11
CA TYR A 10 -6.40 3.25 4.92
C TYR A 10 -7.18 2.80 3.67
N LEU A 11 -7.72 1.58 3.67
CA LEU A 11 -8.24 0.94 2.47
C LEU A 11 -9.73 1.19 2.22
N PRO A 12 -10.14 1.27 0.94
CA PRO A 12 -11.56 1.30 0.57
C PRO A 12 -12.33 0.12 1.16
N PRO A 13 -13.63 0.26 1.47
CA PRO A 13 -14.42 -0.77 2.15
C PRO A 13 -14.36 -2.16 1.49
N SER A 14 -14.37 -2.22 0.16
CA SER A 14 -14.30 -3.45 -0.62
C SER A 14 -12.96 -4.18 -0.43
N LEU A 15 -11.83 -3.46 -0.47
CA LEU A 15 -10.50 -4.00 -0.23
C LEU A 15 -10.31 -4.38 1.24
N SER A 16 -10.84 -3.58 2.17
CA SER A 16 -10.83 -3.89 3.60
C SER A 16 -11.53 -5.21 3.90
N ALA A 17 -12.71 -5.44 3.32
CA ALA A 17 -13.45 -6.69 3.45
C ALA A 17 -12.67 -7.88 2.84
N LEU A 18 -12.13 -7.70 1.63
CA LEU A 18 -11.32 -8.69 0.94
C LEU A 18 -10.12 -9.13 1.79
N ILE A 19 -9.32 -8.18 2.26
CA ILE A 19 -8.12 -8.44 3.07
C ILE A 19 -8.49 -9.08 4.41
N THR A 20 -9.59 -8.65 5.02
CA THR A 20 -10.10 -9.24 6.27
C THR A 20 -10.54 -10.71 6.07
N SER A 21 -11.04 -11.07 4.89
CA SER A 21 -11.45 -12.44 4.58
C SER A 21 -10.29 -13.40 4.28
N LEU A 22 -9.07 -12.89 4.06
CA LEU A 22 -7.92 -13.74 3.72
C LEU A 22 -7.56 -14.71 4.85
N SER A 23 -7.02 -15.87 4.48
CA SER A 23 -6.50 -16.84 5.44
C SER A 23 -5.35 -16.23 6.25
N THR A 24 -5.15 -16.74 7.47
CA THR A 24 -4.07 -16.28 8.36
C THR A 24 -2.70 -16.39 7.71
N ALA A 25 -2.43 -17.49 7.00
CA ALA A 25 -1.16 -17.71 6.30
C ALA A 25 -0.91 -16.66 5.20
N LEU A 26 -1.94 -16.29 4.43
CA LEU A 26 -1.81 -15.24 3.43
C LEU A 26 -1.58 -13.87 4.08
N LYS A 27 -2.32 -13.54 5.15
CA LYS A 27 -2.11 -12.28 5.88
C LYS A 27 -0.68 -12.15 6.42
N GLN A 28 -0.13 -13.23 6.96
CA GLN A 28 1.23 -13.22 7.51
C GLN A 28 2.31 -13.05 6.42
N SER A 29 2.07 -13.55 5.21
CA SER A 29 3.05 -13.52 4.12
C SER A 29 2.87 -12.36 3.14
N LEU A 30 1.76 -11.62 3.21
CA LEU A 30 1.48 -10.47 2.34
C LEU A 30 2.45 -9.32 2.64
N CYS A 31 3.20 -8.91 1.62
CA CYS A 31 4.20 -7.84 1.74
C CYS A 31 3.93 -6.64 0.82
N GLU A 32 3.15 -6.82 -0.26
CA GLU A 32 2.80 -5.74 -1.19
C GLU A 32 1.32 -5.82 -1.60
N VAL A 33 0.64 -4.67 -1.63
CA VAL A 33 -0.66 -4.48 -2.29
C VAL A 33 -0.51 -3.32 -3.25
N ARG A 34 -0.73 -3.58 -4.54
CA ARG A 34 -0.59 -2.58 -5.59
C ARG A 34 -1.92 -2.32 -6.28
N LEU A 35 -2.27 -1.05 -6.30
CA LEU A 35 -3.46 -0.52 -6.95
C LEU A 35 -3.01 0.35 -8.13
N ARG A 36 -3.71 0.20 -9.25
CA ARG A 36 -3.54 1.03 -10.46
C ARG A 36 -4.92 1.31 -11.02
N ARG A 37 -5.25 2.57 -11.27
CA ARG A 37 -6.58 3.00 -11.71
C ARG A 37 -7.05 2.17 -12.91
N ASP A 38 -8.23 1.59 -12.79
CA ASP A 38 -8.93 0.73 -13.74
C ASP A 38 -8.21 -0.57 -14.15
N LEU A 39 -7.11 -0.90 -13.46
CA LEU A 39 -6.32 -2.09 -13.67
C LEU A 39 -6.47 -3.10 -12.51
N PRO A 40 -6.18 -4.38 -12.75
CA PRO A 40 -6.20 -5.43 -11.73
C PRO A 40 -5.33 -5.11 -10.52
N LEU A 41 -5.92 -5.32 -9.33
CA LEU A 41 -5.23 -5.32 -8.05
C LEU A 41 -4.26 -6.49 -7.98
N SER A 42 -3.01 -6.23 -7.66
CA SER A 42 -2.01 -7.28 -7.45
C SER A 42 -1.54 -7.31 -6.02
N PHE A 43 -1.44 -8.52 -5.49
CA PHE A 43 -0.96 -8.82 -4.14
C PHE A 43 0.35 -9.58 -4.28
N SER A 44 1.32 -9.30 -3.42
CA SER A 44 2.58 -10.05 -3.42
C SER A 44 2.90 -10.59 -2.05
N THR A 45 3.39 -11.83 -2.04
CA THR A 45 4.17 -12.39 -0.94
C THR A 45 5.64 -12.40 -1.34
N TYR A 46 6.52 -12.91 -0.48
CA TYR A 46 7.95 -13.05 -0.76
C TYR A 46 8.30 -13.89 -1.99
N GLY A 47 7.42 -14.80 -2.40
CA GLY A 47 7.70 -15.76 -3.49
C GLY A 47 6.93 -15.50 -4.78
N GLU A 48 5.81 -14.78 -4.72
CA GLU A 48 4.93 -14.64 -5.88
C GLU A 48 4.08 -13.37 -5.82
N THR A 49 3.73 -12.88 -7.01
CA THR A 49 2.65 -11.91 -7.22
C THR A 49 1.43 -12.65 -7.77
N PHE A 50 0.27 -12.39 -7.18
CA PHE A 50 -0.99 -13.04 -7.52
C PHE A 50 -2.13 -12.04 -7.56
N PHE A 51 -3.26 -12.49 -8.11
CA PHE A 51 -4.49 -11.72 -8.23
C PHE A 51 -5.61 -12.41 -7.46
N LEU A 52 -6.55 -11.61 -6.96
CA LEU A 52 -7.73 -12.08 -6.27
C LEU A 52 -8.99 -11.58 -6.99
N SER A 53 -10.00 -12.44 -7.09
CA SER A 53 -11.33 -12.04 -7.51
C SER A 53 -12.04 -11.28 -6.38
N SER A 54 -13.21 -10.70 -6.68
CA SER A 54 -14.05 -10.05 -5.66
C SER A 54 -14.51 -10.99 -4.53
N SER A 55 -14.41 -12.32 -4.72
CA SER A 55 -14.71 -13.31 -3.68
C SER A 55 -13.50 -13.75 -2.86
N GLY A 56 -12.32 -13.16 -3.07
CA GLY A 56 -11.10 -13.49 -2.32
C GLY A 56 -10.38 -14.75 -2.77
N LYS A 57 -10.78 -15.34 -3.90
CA LYS A 57 -10.10 -16.50 -4.48
C LYS A 57 -9.01 -16.07 -5.44
N ARG A 58 -7.90 -16.80 -5.46
CA ARG A 58 -6.85 -16.63 -6.48
C ARG A 58 -7.46 -16.85 -7.87
N CYS A 59 -7.14 -15.96 -8.79
CA CYS A 59 -7.69 -15.97 -10.14
C CYS A 59 -6.68 -15.49 -11.18
N ARG A 60 -7.07 -15.54 -12.46
CA ARG A 60 -6.29 -14.94 -13.55
C ARG A 60 -6.53 -13.43 -13.61
N VAL A 61 -5.61 -12.71 -14.24
CA VAL A 61 -5.62 -11.23 -14.35
C VAL A 61 -6.91 -10.65 -14.93
N ASN A 62 -7.60 -11.39 -15.81
CA ASN A 62 -8.87 -10.96 -16.43
C ASN A 62 -10.08 -11.06 -15.47
N GLU A 63 -10.00 -11.91 -14.45
CA GLU A 63 -11.03 -12.15 -13.43
C GLU A 63 -10.74 -11.39 -12.12
N ALA A 64 -9.60 -10.70 -12.08
CA ALA A 64 -9.13 -9.99 -10.91
C ALA A 64 -10.01 -8.79 -10.59
N MET A 65 -10.17 -8.51 -9.30
CA MET A 65 -10.72 -7.25 -8.85
C MET A 65 -9.86 -6.10 -9.39
N ARG A 66 -10.53 -5.05 -9.90
CA ARG A 66 -9.88 -3.85 -10.41
C ARG A 66 -10.08 -2.72 -9.41
N SER A 67 -9.05 -1.90 -9.25
CA SER A 67 -9.21 -0.63 -8.55
C SER A 67 -9.89 0.40 -9.43
N THR A 68 -10.68 1.25 -8.82
CA THR A 68 -11.39 2.37 -9.45
C THR A 68 -10.71 3.70 -9.12
N GLN A 69 -11.14 4.78 -9.76
CA GLN A 69 -10.76 6.13 -9.35
C GLN A 69 -11.13 6.43 -7.89
N TYR A 70 -12.32 6.02 -7.46
CA TYR A 70 -12.77 6.18 -6.07
C TYR A 70 -11.81 5.50 -5.09
N ASP A 71 -11.33 4.30 -5.42
CA ASP A 71 -10.37 3.58 -4.56
C ASP A 71 -9.06 4.36 -4.39
N MET A 72 -8.58 5.03 -5.46
CA MET A 72 -7.38 5.86 -5.41
C MET A 72 -7.57 7.09 -4.52
N GLU A 73 -8.68 7.81 -4.73
CA GLU A 73 -9.00 9.02 -3.98
C GLU A 73 -9.20 8.72 -2.49
N PHE A 74 -9.93 7.65 -2.18
CA PHE A 74 -10.15 7.18 -0.82
C PHE A 74 -8.83 6.83 -0.13
N LEU A 75 -8.00 6.03 -0.80
CA LEU A 75 -6.72 5.59 -0.25
C LEU A 75 -5.77 6.78 -0.03
N LEU A 76 -5.65 7.67 -1.01
CA LEU A 76 -4.82 8.86 -0.90
C LEU A 76 -5.30 9.78 0.23
N GLY A 77 -6.62 10.02 0.31
CA GLY A 77 -7.23 10.83 1.36
C GLY A 77 -6.89 10.31 2.75
N ASN A 78 -7.01 9.01 2.99
CA ASN A 78 -6.69 8.41 4.29
C ASN A 78 -5.19 8.38 4.59
N LEU A 79 -4.35 8.08 3.59
CA LEU A 79 -2.89 8.13 3.75
C LEU A 79 -2.37 9.53 4.08
N CYS A 80 -3.08 10.57 3.62
CA CYS A 80 -2.77 11.97 3.88
C CYS A 80 -3.52 12.55 5.09
N GLU A 81 -4.23 11.73 5.86
CA GLU A 81 -5.06 12.16 7.00
C GLU A 81 -6.02 13.31 6.64
N GLY A 82 -6.58 13.26 5.42
CA GLY A 82 -7.49 14.28 4.88
C GLY A 82 -6.81 15.56 4.35
N SER A 83 -5.49 15.67 4.37
CA SER A 83 -4.75 16.85 3.87
C SER A 83 -3.57 16.47 2.98
N VAL A 84 -3.85 16.27 1.69
CA VAL A 84 -2.83 16.08 0.63
C VAL A 84 -1.77 17.19 0.67
N TYR A 85 -2.18 18.44 0.91
CA TYR A 85 -1.30 19.60 1.00
C TYR A 85 -0.28 19.52 2.14
N ARG A 86 -0.67 19.00 3.31
CA ARG A 86 0.24 18.83 4.46
C ARG A 86 1.39 17.88 4.14
N HIS A 87 1.16 16.92 3.25
CA HIS A 87 2.14 15.90 2.88
C HIS A 87 2.88 16.19 1.57
N MET A 88 2.78 17.40 1.01
CA MET A 88 3.45 17.74 -0.25
C MET A 88 4.96 17.60 -0.23
N SER A 89 5.62 17.85 0.90
CA SER A 89 7.07 17.65 1.00
C SER A 89 7.47 16.18 0.84
N THR A 90 6.70 15.24 1.42
CA THR A 90 6.95 13.80 1.30
C THR A 90 6.47 13.25 -0.04
N MET A 91 5.35 13.76 -0.57
CA MET A 91 4.89 13.40 -1.92
C MET A 91 5.85 13.83 -3.03
N ARG A 92 6.65 14.90 -2.83
CA ARG A 92 7.73 15.25 -3.76
C ARG A 92 8.74 14.11 -3.92
N GLU A 93 8.98 13.34 -2.86
CA GLU A 93 9.84 12.15 -2.89
C GLU A 93 9.12 10.92 -3.46
N GLY A 94 7.83 11.05 -3.80
CA GLY A 94 7.03 10.00 -4.44
C GLY A 94 6.49 8.91 -3.49
N TYR A 95 6.56 9.12 -2.17
CA TYR A 95 6.01 8.17 -1.20
C TYR A 95 5.48 8.82 0.08
N LEU A 96 4.65 8.07 0.82
CA LEU A 96 4.21 8.36 2.18
C LEU A 96 4.57 7.20 3.09
N ILE A 97 4.74 7.47 4.38
CA ILE A 97 4.94 6.43 5.40
C ILE A 97 3.89 6.64 6.49
N THR A 98 3.15 5.59 6.81
CA THR A 98 2.19 5.63 7.91
C THR A 98 2.90 5.47 9.27
N LYS A 99 2.21 5.85 10.34
CA LYS A 99 2.67 5.67 11.73
C LYS A 99 2.98 4.21 12.08
N GLU A 100 2.32 3.27 11.40
CA GLU A 100 2.52 1.83 11.54
C GLU A 100 3.63 1.27 10.64
N GLY A 101 4.36 2.12 9.93
CA GLY A 101 5.51 1.75 9.08
C GLY A 101 5.15 1.25 7.69
N ILE A 102 3.89 1.40 7.26
CA ILE A 102 3.47 1.05 5.90
C ILE A 102 3.98 2.12 4.95
N ARG A 103 4.67 1.72 3.88
CA ARG A 103 5.18 2.64 2.87
C ARG A 103 4.26 2.65 1.67
N ALA A 104 3.74 3.80 1.30
CA ALA A 104 2.88 3.99 0.15
C ALA A 104 3.63 4.77 -0.93
N GLY A 105 4.09 4.10 -1.99
CA GLY A 105 4.59 4.77 -3.19
C GLY A 105 3.42 5.28 -4.03
N ILE A 106 3.46 6.52 -4.48
CA ILE A 106 2.33 7.19 -5.14
C ILE A 106 2.79 7.72 -6.50
N CYS A 107 1.94 7.54 -7.53
CA CYS A 107 2.15 8.11 -8.85
C CYS A 107 0.86 8.74 -9.35
N GLY A 108 0.97 9.92 -9.94
CA GLY A 108 -0.16 10.73 -10.41
C GLY A 108 0.28 12.02 -11.08
N GLU A 109 -0.65 12.94 -11.26
CA GLU A 109 -0.40 14.25 -11.85
C GLU A 109 0.21 15.20 -10.82
N GLY A 110 1.35 15.80 -11.16
CA GLY A 110 1.94 16.89 -10.39
C GLY A 110 1.64 18.24 -11.03
N ILE A 111 1.12 19.18 -10.26
CA ILE A 111 0.92 20.57 -10.68
C ILE A 111 2.10 21.39 -10.19
N TYR A 112 2.89 21.94 -11.11
CA TYR A 112 4.11 22.67 -10.80
C TYR A 112 3.92 24.18 -10.96
N LYS A 113 4.48 24.96 -10.04
CA LYS A 113 4.65 26.41 -10.14
C LYS A 113 6.12 26.73 -9.95
N GLU A 114 6.72 27.43 -10.91
CA GLU A 114 8.15 27.80 -10.87
C GLU A 114 9.10 26.61 -10.66
N GLY A 115 8.77 25.45 -11.25
CA GLY A 115 9.56 24.22 -11.10
C GLY A 115 9.35 23.48 -9.77
N ILE A 116 8.48 23.98 -8.89
CA ILE A 116 8.19 23.40 -7.58
C ILE A 116 6.82 22.71 -7.63
N LEU A 117 6.75 21.45 -7.15
CA LEU A 117 5.48 20.75 -6.99
C LEU A 117 4.60 21.52 -5.98
N SER A 118 3.48 22.05 -6.50
CA SER A 118 2.58 22.95 -5.79
C SER A 118 1.28 22.26 -5.35
N ALA A 119 0.82 21.27 -6.13
CA ALA A 119 -0.34 20.44 -5.80
C ALA A 119 -0.22 19.11 -6.54
N MET A 120 -1.03 18.14 -6.10
CA MET A 120 -1.25 16.89 -6.81
C MET A 120 -2.64 16.92 -7.44
N GLY A 121 -2.74 16.53 -8.71
CA GLY A 121 -4.00 16.28 -9.39
C GLY A 121 -4.45 14.83 -9.15
N ASP A 122 -4.76 14.11 -10.22
CA ASP A 122 -5.21 12.73 -10.13
C ASP A 122 -4.13 11.76 -9.63
N CYS A 123 -4.54 10.78 -8.82
CA CYS A 123 -3.71 9.63 -8.45
C CYS A 123 -4.01 8.44 -9.36
N TYR A 124 -2.97 7.89 -9.99
CA TYR A 124 -3.09 6.78 -10.94
C TYR A 124 -2.66 5.44 -10.37
N SER A 125 -1.74 5.43 -9.41
CA SER A 125 -1.32 4.20 -8.76
C SER A 125 -0.80 4.42 -7.36
N VAL A 126 -1.07 3.44 -6.50
CA VAL A 126 -0.50 3.35 -5.16
C VAL A 126 0.10 1.97 -4.97
N ASN A 127 1.32 1.92 -4.46
CA ASN A 127 1.98 0.70 -4.05
C ASN A 127 2.18 0.72 -2.53
N LEU A 128 1.43 -0.14 -1.83
CA LEU A 128 1.47 -0.28 -0.38
C LEU A 128 2.41 -1.44 -0.02
N ARG A 129 3.52 -1.13 0.62
CA ARG A 129 4.48 -2.10 1.15
C ARG A 129 4.34 -2.22 2.65
N LEU A 130 4.02 -3.43 3.08
CA LEU A 130 3.79 -3.75 4.48
C LEU A 130 5.11 -4.10 5.17
N PRO A 131 5.38 -3.56 6.37
CA PRO A 131 6.50 -4.02 7.16
C PRO A 131 6.24 -5.46 7.60
N HIS A 132 7.29 -6.25 7.72
CA HIS A 132 7.18 -7.62 8.19
C HIS A 132 8.23 -7.87 9.25
N ASP A 133 7.75 -8.20 10.44
CA ASP A 133 8.59 -8.52 11.58
C ASP A 133 9.14 -9.94 11.37
N ILE A 134 10.46 -10.08 11.25
CA ILE A 134 11.14 -11.37 11.35
C ILE A 134 11.93 -11.35 12.67
N PRO A 135 11.33 -11.79 13.79
CA PRO A 135 12.03 -11.86 15.06
C PRO A 135 13.29 -12.70 14.91
N GLY A 136 14.38 -12.24 15.51
CA GLY A 136 15.65 -12.95 15.52
C GLY A 136 16.55 -12.74 14.29
N ILE A 137 16.09 -12.07 13.24
CA ILE A 137 16.88 -11.92 12.00
C ILE A 137 18.17 -11.11 12.22
N ALA A 138 18.14 -10.18 13.17
CA ALA A 138 19.27 -9.33 13.51
C ALA A 138 20.06 -9.83 14.74
N ASP A 139 19.69 -10.96 15.35
CA ASP A 139 20.32 -11.43 16.59
C ASP A 139 21.82 -11.70 16.39
N SER A 140 22.19 -12.23 15.22
CA SER A 140 23.59 -12.44 14.82
C SER A 140 24.40 -11.14 14.71
N LEU A 141 23.74 -10.00 14.53
CA LEU A 141 24.37 -8.68 14.42
C LEU A 141 24.56 -8.00 15.78
N LEU A 142 23.83 -8.41 16.83
CA LEU A 142 23.87 -7.75 18.14
C LEU A 142 25.29 -7.69 18.72
N GLY A 143 26.09 -8.76 18.55
CA GLY A 143 27.47 -8.81 19.01
C GLY A 143 28.41 -7.78 18.37
N PHE A 144 28.04 -7.17 17.25
CA PHE A 144 28.83 -6.10 16.60
C PHE A 144 28.50 -4.70 17.14
N PHE A 145 27.32 -4.50 17.72
CA PHE A 145 26.83 -3.20 18.18
C PHE A 145 26.82 -3.05 19.71
N SER A 146 27.06 -4.12 20.47
CA SER A 146 27.10 -4.10 21.93
C SER A 146 28.51 -3.87 22.51
N GLN A 147 29.33 -3.00 21.90
CA GLN A 147 30.64 -2.57 22.44
C GLN A 147 30.53 -1.35 23.34
#